data_AF-A0A9X2S0N5-F1
#
_entry.id   AF-A0A9X2S0N5-F1
#
_cell.length_a   1.000
_cell.length_b   1.000
_cell.length_c   1.000
_cell.angle_alpha   90.00
_cell.angle_beta   90.00
_cell.angle_gamma   90.00
#
_symmetry.space_group_name_H-M   'P 1'
#
loop_
_entity.id
_entity.type
_entity.pdbx_description
1 polymer ?
#
loop_
_entity_poly.entity_id
_entity_poly.type
_entity_poly.pdbx_seq_one_letter_code
_entity_poly.pdbx_strand_id
1 'polypeptide(L)'
;MKNKKIERTYFFTKRYIENDNSLYNEIIKMKEKYGDKKAIKMYKMMMDNYEYIRIINTNAYDVEDIMGKFQSLCDELDLSYEIVEGDLSIVEKTLLDVVDKGFVVKDRGEK
;
A
#
# COMPACT_ATOMS: atom_id res chain seq x y z
N MET A 1 -9.36 19.37 0.90
CA MET A 1 -9.92 18.19 0.20
C MET A 1 -8.87 17.13 -0.17
N LYS A 2 -7.71 17.45 -0.76
CA LYS A 2 -6.67 16.46 -1.11
C LYS A 2 -6.09 15.64 0.08
N ASN A 3 -5.91 16.26 1.25
CA ASN A 3 -5.34 15.57 2.43
C ASN A 3 -6.25 14.45 2.99
N LYS A 4 -7.57 14.65 2.99
CA LYS A 4 -8.51 13.69 3.58
C LYS A 4 -8.52 12.33 2.86
N LYS A 5 -8.24 12.30 1.55
CA LYS A 5 -8.14 11.05 0.78
C LYS A 5 -6.91 10.25 1.19
N ILE A 6 -5.75 10.92 1.32
CA ILE A 6 -4.48 10.30 1.72
C ILE A 6 -4.59 9.71 3.14
N GLU A 7 -5.21 10.44 4.06
CA GLU A 7 -5.42 10.00 5.45
C GLU A 7 -6.30 8.75 5.57
N ARG A 8 -7.15 8.47 4.59
CA ARG A 8 -8.03 7.28 4.54
C ARG A 8 -7.59 6.26 3.49
N THR A 9 -6.32 6.29 3.13
CA THR A 9 -5.74 5.39 2.12
C THR A 9 -4.75 4.41 2.75
N TYR A 10 -4.87 3.14 2.38
CA TYR A 10 -3.86 2.13 2.63
C TYR A 10 -3.02 1.90 1.36
N PHE A 11 -1.70 1.84 1.48
CA PHE A 11 -0.78 1.88 0.34
C PHE A 11 -0.14 0.52 0.09
N PHE A 12 -0.12 0.10 -1.18
CA PHE A 12 0.38 -1.19 -1.62
C PHE A 12 1.36 -1.10 -2.77
N THR A 13 2.27 -2.08 -2.80
CA THR A 13 3.12 -2.44 -3.95
C THR A 13 2.94 -3.93 -4.23
N LYS A 14 3.39 -4.42 -5.40
CA LYS A 14 3.44 -5.87 -5.71
C LYS A 14 4.08 -6.68 -4.60
N ARG A 15 5.24 -6.24 -4.11
CA ARG A 15 5.97 -6.97 -3.09
C ARG A 15 5.22 -7.07 -1.76
N TYR A 16 4.40 -6.07 -1.44
CA TYR A 16 3.57 -6.12 -0.24
C TYR A 16 2.55 -7.26 -0.32
N ILE A 17 1.81 -7.42 -1.43
CA ILE A 17 0.77 -8.46 -1.53
C ILE A 17 1.35 -9.88 -1.62
N GLU A 18 2.53 -10.02 -2.21
CA GLU A 18 3.26 -11.29 -2.30
C GLU A 18 3.82 -11.77 -0.96
N ASN A 19 3.91 -10.90 0.05
CA ASN A 19 4.40 -11.27 1.36
C ASN A 19 3.41 -12.20 2.08
N ASP A 20 3.88 -13.26 2.73
CA ASP A 20 3.03 -14.19 3.50
C ASP A 20 2.22 -13.51 4.62
N ASN A 21 2.72 -12.39 5.13
CA ASN A 21 2.07 -11.57 6.16
C ASN A 21 1.38 -10.33 5.56
N SER A 22 1.04 -10.37 4.27
CA SER A 22 0.23 -9.33 3.64
C SER A 22 -1.21 -9.38 4.15
N LEU A 23 -1.90 -8.23 4.18
CA LEU A 23 -3.33 -8.15 4.50
C LEU A 23 -4.16 -9.20 3.75
N TYR A 24 -3.88 -9.38 2.45
CA TYR A 24 -4.55 -10.35 1.60
C TYR A 24 -4.35 -11.79 2.09
N ASN A 25 -3.10 -12.19 2.33
CA ASN A 25 -2.78 -13.54 2.77
C ASN A 25 -3.25 -13.83 4.20
N GLU A 26 -3.25 -12.82 5.08
CA GLU A 26 -3.83 -12.95 6.41
C GLU A 26 -5.36 -13.13 6.37
N ILE A 27 -6.07 -12.40 5.51
CA ILE A 27 -7.50 -12.60 5.28
C ILE A 27 -7.77 -14.03 4.84
N ILE A 28 -7.01 -14.56 3.86
CA ILE A 28 -7.15 -15.96 3.41
C ILE A 28 -6.97 -16.93 4.57
N LYS A 29 -5.89 -16.81 5.34
CA LYS A 29 -5.63 -17.66 6.52
C LYS A 29 -6.78 -17.59 7.55
N MET A 30 -7.36 -16.40 7.74
CA MET A 30 -8.47 -16.20 8.66
C MET A 30 -9.78 -16.79 8.13
N LYS A 31 -10.02 -16.74 6.81
CA LYS A 31 -11.14 -17.43 6.16
C LYS A 31 -11.03 -18.94 6.34
N GLU A 32 -9.86 -19.51 6.08
CA GLU A 32 -9.60 -20.95 6.27
C GLU A 32 -9.85 -21.39 7.71
N LYS A 33 -9.40 -20.59 8.69
CA LYS A 33 -9.48 -20.93 10.11
C LYS A 33 -10.87 -20.72 10.73
N TYR A 34 -11.59 -19.67 10.33
CA TYR A 34 -12.79 -19.21 11.02
C TYR A 34 -14.02 -19.03 10.12
N GLY A 35 -13.88 -19.27 8.82
CA GLY A 35 -14.90 -19.08 7.80
C GLY A 35 -15.01 -17.65 7.30
N ASP A 36 -15.46 -17.52 6.05
CA ASP A 36 -15.51 -16.26 5.30
C ASP A 36 -16.23 -15.14 6.03
N LYS A 37 -17.44 -15.40 6.52
CA LYS A 37 -18.27 -14.38 7.17
C LYS A 37 -17.58 -13.74 8.37
N LYS A 38 -16.89 -14.54 9.19
CA LYS A 38 -16.25 -14.05 10.41
C LYS A 38 -14.95 -13.30 10.09
N ALA A 39 -14.16 -13.82 9.15
CA ALA A 39 -12.94 -13.17 8.70
C ALA A 39 -13.23 -11.79 8.07
N ILE A 40 -14.14 -11.73 7.10
CA ILE A 40 -14.48 -10.47 6.43
C ILE A 40 -15.06 -9.45 7.40
N LYS A 41 -15.96 -9.86 8.31
CA LYS A 41 -16.50 -8.96 9.33
C LYS A 41 -15.39 -8.34 10.18
N MET A 42 -14.42 -9.14 10.62
CA MET A 42 -13.30 -8.66 11.43
C MET A 42 -12.45 -7.64 10.67
N TYR A 43 -12.09 -7.94 9.42
CA TYR A 43 -11.25 -7.06 8.63
C TYR A 43 -11.97 -5.78 8.18
N LYS A 44 -13.29 -5.82 7.93
CA LYS A 44 -14.07 -4.59 7.75
C LYS A 44 -14.03 -3.67 8.97
N MET A 45 -14.08 -4.24 10.18
CA MET A 45 -13.93 -3.46 11.41
C MET A 45 -12.51 -2.90 11.57
N MET A 46 -11.49 -3.69 11.23
CA MET A 46 -10.09 -3.25 11.28
C MET A 46 -9.80 -2.12 10.29
N MET A 47 -10.50 -2.13 9.14
CA MET A 47 -10.30 -1.19 8.04
C MET A 47 -11.33 -0.05 8.01
N ASP A 48 -12.13 0.15 9.06
CA ASP A 48 -13.26 1.10 9.06
C ASP A 48 -12.89 2.57 8.76
N ASN A 49 -11.65 2.94 9.08
CA ASN A 49 -11.11 4.26 8.85
C ASN A 49 -10.54 4.45 7.43
N TYR A 50 -10.40 3.37 6.66
CA TYR A 50 -9.93 3.41 5.28
C TYR A 50 -11.10 3.39 4.29
N GLU A 51 -10.94 4.15 3.20
CA GLU A 51 -11.88 4.17 2.06
C GLU A 51 -11.18 3.73 0.77
N TYR A 52 -9.86 3.81 0.73
CA TYR A 52 -9.08 3.64 -0.49
C TYR A 52 -7.89 2.71 -0.28
N ILE A 53 -7.62 1.91 -1.30
CA ILE A 53 -6.34 1.25 -1.51
C ILE A 53 -5.62 1.97 -2.67
N ARG A 54 -4.39 2.40 -2.44
CA ARG A 54 -3.51 2.93 -3.50
C ARG A 54 -2.47 1.91 -3.88
N ILE A 55 -2.46 1.53 -5.15
CA ILE A 55 -1.44 0.66 -5.73
C ILE A 55 -0.38 1.58 -6.33
N ILE A 56 0.84 1.52 -5.79
CA ILE A 56 1.95 2.36 -6.24
C ILE A 56 2.65 1.65 -7.39
N ASN A 57 2.49 2.19 -8.60
CA ASN A 57 3.26 1.79 -9.77
C ASN A 57 4.66 2.40 -9.70
N THR A 58 5.68 1.59 -9.43
CA THR A 58 7.07 2.04 -9.45
C THR A 58 7.78 1.75 -10.77
N ASN A 59 7.04 1.26 -11.78
CA ASN A 59 7.56 0.77 -13.06
C ASN A 59 8.60 -0.37 -12.94
N ALA A 60 8.66 -1.03 -11.77
CA ALA A 60 9.55 -2.18 -11.52
C ALA A 60 8.87 -3.53 -11.81
N TYR A 61 7.58 -3.51 -12.15
CA TYR A 61 6.73 -4.67 -12.41
C TYR A 61 5.52 -4.24 -13.24
N ASP A 62 4.87 -5.20 -13.90
CA ASP A 62 3.56 -4.97 -14.50
C ASP A 62 2.48 -4.98 -13.41
N VAL A 63 1.76 -3.87 -13.25
CA VAL A 63 0.70 -3.73 -12.24
C VAL A 63 -0.48 -4.63 -12.56
N GLU A 64 -0.72 -4.96 -13.83
CA GLU A 64 -1.83 -5.81 -14.23
C GLU A 64 -1.72 -7.23 -13.64
N ASP A 65 -0.50 -7.73 -13.39
CA ASP A 65 -0.22 -9.04 -12.78
C ASP A 65 -0.92 -9.25 -11.43
N ILE A 66 -1.19 -8.16 -10.70
CA ILE A 66 -1.69 -8.20 -9.32
C ILE A 66 -3.10 -7.62 -9.18
N MET A 67 -3.67 -7.05 -10.25
CA MET A 67 -4.96 -6.37 -10.20
C MET A 67 -6.11 -7.26 -9.75
N GLY A 68 -6.16 -8.52 -10.21
CA GLY A 68 -7.22 -9.44 -9.84
C GLY A 68 -7.30 -9.70 -8.33
N LYS A 69 -6.14 -9.80 -7.65
CA LYS A 69 -6.10 -9.98 -6.19
C LYS A 69 -6.55 -8.72 -5.46
N PHE A 70 -6.18 -7.54 -5.95
CA PHE A 70 -6.60 -6.27 -5.35
C PHE A 70 -8.07 -5.98 -5.52
N GLN A 71 -8.62 -6.22 -6.71
CA GLN A 71 -10.04 -6.04 -6.98
C GLN A 71 -10.88 -6.91 -6.05
N SER A 72 -10.56 -8.20 -5.95
CA SER A 72 -11.23 -9.13 -5.04
C SER A 72 -11.17 -8.66 -3.58
N LEU A 73 -9.99 -8.22 -3.11
CA LEU A 73 -9.82 -7.69 -1.76
C LEU A 73 -10.67 -6.43 -1.51
N CYS A 74 -10.70 -5.52 -2.48
CA CYS A 74 -11.44 -4.26 -2.39
C CYS A 74 -12.95 -4.52 -2.34
N ASP A 75 -13.45 -5.40 -3.21
CA ASP A 75 -14.87 -5.78 -3.26
C ASP A 75 -15.31 -6.45 -1.95
N GLU A 76 -14.49 -7.33 -1.39
CA GLU A 76 -14.80 -8.01 -0.13
C GLU A 76 -14.82 -7.05 1.07
N LEU A 77 -13.92 -6.07 1.08
CA LEU A 77 -13.76 -5.12 2.19
C LEU A 77 -14.59 -3.84 2.02
N ASP A 78 -15.26 -3.63 0.88
CA ASP A 78 -15.97 -2.40 0.54
C ASP A 78 -15.04 -1.17 0.47
N LEU A 79 -13.88 -1.37 -0.17
CA LEU A 79 -12.88 -0.33 -0.39
C LEU A 79 -12.81 0.04 -1.88
N SER A 80 -12.57 1.31 -2.18
CA SER A 80 -12.22 1.73 -3.54
C SER A 80 -10.72 1.54 -3.78
N TYR A 81 -10.27 1.44 -5.04
CA TYR A 81 -8.85 1.43 -5.36
C TYR A 81 -8.48 2.42 -6.47
N GLU A 82 -7.22 2.85 -6.47
CA GLU A 82 -6.62 3.58 -7.58
C GLU A 82 -5.15 3.20 -7.76
N ILE A 83 -4.67 3.23 -9.01
CA ILE A 83 -3.25 3.11 -9.32
C ILE A 83 -2.66 4.51 -9.34
N VAL A 84 -1.53 4.69 -8.67
CA VAL A 84 -0.78 5.95 -8.66
C VAL A 84 0.66 5.69 -9.08
N GLU A 85 1.24 6.61 -9.85
CA GLU A 85 2.68 6.57 -10.13
C GLU A 85 3.47 6.84 -8.86
N GLY A 86 4.50 6.05 -8.64
CA GLY A 86 5.48 6.22 -7.57
C GLY A 86 6.46 7.33 -7.91
N ASP A 87 6.89 8.06 -6.88
CA ASP A 87 7.94 9.07 -7.00
C ASP A 87 9.31 8.43 -6.72
N LEU A 88 10.16 8.37 -7.74
CA LEU A 88 11.54 7.85 -7.65
C LEU A 88 12.59 8.95 -7.46
N SER A 89 12.17 10.23 -7.41
CA SER A 89 13.08 11.37 -7.44
C SER A 89 14.10 11.36 -6.31
N ILE A 90 13.74 10.87 -5.12
CA ILE A 90 14.68 10.78 -3.99
C ILE A 90 15.80 9.77 -4.25
N VAL A 91 15.48 8.64 -4.88
CA VAL A 91 16.46 7.59 -5.23
C VAL A 91 17.36 8.11 -6.34
N GLU A 92 16.78 8.69 -7.39
CA GLU A 92 17.51 9.28 -8.51
C GLU A 92 18.50 10.36 -8.03
N LYS A 93 18.03 11.30 -7.20
CA LYS A 93 18.88 12.36 -6.62
C LYS A 93 20.01 11.79 -5.78
N THR A 94 19.74 10.76 -4.97
CA THR A 94 20.76 10.10 -4.15
C THR A 94 21.85 9.45 -5.02
N LEU A 95 21.45 8.75 -6.09
CA LEU A 95 22.38 8.08 -7.01
C LEU A 95 23.21 9.07 -7.85
N LEU A 96 22.66 10.25 -8.12
CA LEU A 96 23.32 11.32 -8.87
C LEU A 96 24.09 12.32 -7.97
N ASP A 97 24.13 12.07 -6.66
CA ASP A 97 24.74 12.96 -5.66
C ASP A 97 24.16 14.40 -5.70
N VAL A 98 22.87 14.52 -6.01
CA VAL A 98 22.14 15.79 -6.06
C VAL A 98 21.47 16.03 -4.71
N VAL A 99 22.02 16.96 -3.94
CA VAL A 99 21.44 17.42 -2.66
C VAL A 99 20.66 18.71 -2.86
N ASP A 100 19.38 18.69 -2.52
CA ASP A 100 18.49 19.86 -2.56
C ASP A 100 17.59 19.96 -1.32
N LYS A 101 16.51 20.76 -1.39
CA LYS A 101 15.57 20.97 -0.28
C LYS A 101 14.84 19.70 0.19
N GLY A 102 14.90 18.60 -0.57
CA GLY A 102 14.35 17.30 -0.19
C GLY A 102 15.23 16.52 0.78
N PHE A 103 16.46 16.99 1.06
CA PHE A 103 17.40 16.33 1.96
C PHE A 103 17.66 17.19 3.20
N VAL A 104 17.76 16.54 4.35
CA VAL A 104 18.32 17.13 5.57
C VAL A 104 19.77 16.66 5.66
N VAL A 105 20.72 17.58 5.47
CA VAL A 105 22.15 17.31 5.64
C VAL A 105 22.56 17.73 7.05
N LYS A 106 23.25 16.84 7.75
CA LYS A 106 23.82 17.10 9.06
C LYS A 106 25.32 16.87 9.03
N ASP A 107 26.05 17.68 9.77
CA ASP A 107 27.48 17.48 9.97
C ASP A 107 27.73 16.28 10.88
N ARG A 108 28.91 15.66 10.75
CA ARG A 108 29.31 14.54 11.60
C ARG A 108 29.34 14.99 13.07
N GLY A 109 28.47 14.39 13.89
CA GLY A 109 28.37 14.70 15.31
C GLY A 109 27.28 15.72 15.66
N GLU A 110 26.56 16.24 14.67
CA GLU A 110 25.39 17.08 14.87
C GLU A 110 24.20 16.24 15.34
N LYS A 111 23.54 16.65 16.44
CA LYS A 111 22.40 15.93 17.03
C LYS A 111 21.11 16.19 16.28
#